data_AF-A0A1I3KGN7-F1
#
_entry.id   AF-A0A1I3KGN7-F1
#
_cell.length_a   1.000
_cell.length_b   1.000
_cell.length_c   1.000
_cell.angle_alpha   90.00
_cell.angle_beta   90.00
_cell.angle_gamma   90.00
#
_symmetry.space_group_name_H-M   'P 1'
#
loop_
_entity.id
_entity.type
_entity.pdbx_description
1 polymer ?
#
loop_
_entity_poly.entity_id
_entity_poly.type
_entity_poly.pdbx_seq_one_letter_code
_entity_poly.pdbx_strand_id
1 'polypeptide(L)'
;MSTQHAPQSAIRPSTVPATVRTASALWFTAVGAGAFEAALAVTGVLADGSASFTDLVPGLGFRLAVFAAAIFMAVRLRQGRPWSRIALALTLGVFGTVSLVIEPVRWLLEGHSIGQAVADADTMAFVFAGSRIVHLVAVLSAMAMMFSPEANAYFRGASRSPRG
;
A
#
# COMPACT_ATOMS: atom_id res chain seq x y z
N MET A 1 2.39 38.78 -46.25
CA MET A 1 1.30 38.67 -45.25
C MET A 1 1.36 37.26 -44.68
N SER A 2 2.19 37.04 -43.65
CA SER A 2 2.50 35.70 -43.14
C SER A 2 1.74 35.46 -41.84
N THR A 3 0.74 34.58 -41.88
CA THR A 3 0.01 34.13 -40.69
C THR A 3 0.83 33.06 -39.97
N GLN A 4 1.51 33.47 -38.91
CA GLN A 4 2.22 32.57 -38.00
C GLN A 4 1.17 31.82 -37.15
N HIS A 5 0.93 30.54 -37.44
CA HIS A 5 0.19 29.64 -36.57
C HIS A 5 1.06 29.32 -35.36
N ALA A 6 0.84 30.04 -34.25
CA ALA A 6 1.38 29.63 -32.95
C ALA A 6 0.76 28.28 -32.56
N PRO A 7 1.55 27.27 -32.14
CA PRO A 7 0.97 26.07 -31.57
C PRO A 7 0.29 26.46 -30.25
N GLN A 8 -1.04 26.46 -30.27
CA GLN A 8 -1.86 26.54 -29.06
C GLN A 8 -1.49 25.34 -28.19
N SER A 9 -0.58 25.57 -27.25
CA SER A 9 -0.32 24.67 -26.15
C SER A 9 -1.54 24.70 -25.25
N ALA A 10 -2.56 23.92 -25.63
CA ALA A 10 -3.74 23.71 -24.82
C ALA A 10 -3.26 23.18 -23.46
N ILE A 11 -3.25 24.06 -22.45
CA ILE A 11 -3.06 23.68 -21.06
C ILE A 11 -4.26 22.80 -20.73
N ARG A 12 -4.13 21.48 -20.95
CA ARG A 12 -5.11 20.54 -20.44
C ARG A 12 -5.15 20.75 -18.92
N PRO A 13 -6.34 20.87 -18.31
CA PRO A 13 -6.44 20.93 -16.85
C PRO A 13 -5.61 19.78 -16.29
N SER A 14 -4.83 20.06 -15.25
CA SER A 14 -3.87 19.14 -14.62
C SER A 14 -4.58 18.00 -13.91
N THR A 15 -5.35 17.20 -14.65
CA THR A 15 -6.03 16.02 -14.18
C THR A 15 -4.98 15.02 -13.73
N VAL A 16 -5.08 14.56 -12.49
CA VAL A 16 -4.18 13.54 -11.92
C VAL A 16 -4.10 12.35 -12.89
N PRO A 17 -2.87 11.96 -13.34
CA PRO A 17 -2.70 10.86 -14.28
C PRO A 17 -3.39 9.59 -13.78
N ALA A 18 -3.92 8.79 -14.72
CA ALA A 18 -4.57 7.52 -14.39
C ALA A 18 -3.65 6.62 -13.56
N THR A 19 -2.37 6.58 -13.91
CA THR A 19 -1.33 5.84 -13.17
C THR A 19 -1.22 6.25 -11.71
N VAL A 20 -1.26 7.55 -11.39
CA VAL A 20 -1.22 8.05 -10.00
C VAL A 20 -2.52 7.77 -9.26
N ARG A 21 -3.67 7.86 -9.92
CA ARG A 21 -4.97 7.53 -9.30
C ARG A 21 -5.06 6.04 -8.95
N THR A 22 -4.64 5.17 -9.87
CA THR A 22 -4.61 3.72 -9.66
C THR A 22 -3.60 3.35 -8.59
N ALA A 23 -2.39 3.92 -8.60
CA ALA A 23 -1.41 3.70 -7.53
C ALA A 23 -1.97 4.08 -6.15
N SER A 24 -2.66 5.22 -6.05
CA SER A 24 -3.34 5.62 -4.82
C SER A 24 -4.49 4.68 -4.44
N ALA A 25 -5.26 4.18 -5.41
CA ALA A 25 -6.30 3.19 -5.15
C ALA A 25 -5.71 1.89 -4.61
N LEU A 26 -4.60 1.42 -5.17
CA LEU A 26 -3.88 0.24 -4.71
C LEU A 26 -3.33 0.41 -3.28
N TRP A 27 -2.87 1.61 -2.90
CA TRP A 27 -2.53 1.89 -1.50
C TRP A 27 -3.73 1.80 -0.57
N PHE A 28 -4.91 2.28 -0.98
CA PHE A 28 -6.13 2.10 -0.18
C PHE A 28 -6.55 0.63 -0.10
N THR A 29 -6.39 -0.14 -1.19
CA THR A 29 -6.62 -1.59 -1.18
C THR A 29 -5.67 -2.29 -0.21
N ALA A 30 -4.38 -1.96 -0.22
CA ALA A 30 -3.39 -2.51 0.71
C ALA A 30 -3.75 -2.20 2.17
N VAL A 31 -4.15 -0.96 2.47
CA VAL A 31 -4.62 -0.59 3.82
C VAL A 31 -5.88 -1.35 4.20
N GLY A 32 -6.84 -1.52 3.29
CA GLY A 32 -8.05 -2.30 3.52
C GLY A 32 -7.74 -3.77 3.83
N ALA A 33 -6.83 -4.39 3.06
CA ALA A 33 -6.37 -5.75 3.29
C ALA A 33 -5.66 -5.88 4.64
N GLY A 34 -4.74 -4.96 4.97
CA GLY A 34 -4.07 -4.95 6.27
C GLY A 34 -5.02 -4.75 7.46
N ALA A 35 -6.06 -3.92 7.31
CA ALA A 35 -7.08 -3.72 8.33
C ALA A 35 -7.93 -4.98 8.52
N PHE A 36 -8.28 -5.66 7.43
CA PHE A 36 -8.98 -6.93 7.46
C PHE A 36 -8.14 -8.03 8.13
N GLU A 37 -6.85 -8.13 7.80
CA GLU A 37 -5.90 -9.04 8.47
C GLU A 37 -5.80 -8.77 9.97
N ALA A 38 -5.73 -7.50 10.37
CA ALA A 38 -5.70 -7.12 11.78
C ALA A 38 -7.00 -7.53 12.50
N ALA A 39 -8.15 -7.37 11.85
CA ALA A 39 -9.43 -7.80 12.40
C ALA A 39 -9.46 -9.33 12.59
N LEU A 40 -9.08 -10.11 11.58
CA LEU A 40 -9.01 -11.57 11.67
C LEU A 40 -8.09 -12.04 12.79
N ALA A 41 -6.89 -11.45 12.90
CA ALA A 41 -5.93 -11.79 13.93
C ALA A 41 -6.48 -11.49 15.35
N VAL A 42 -7.10 -10.32 15.54
CA VAL A 42 -7.71 -9.95 16.83
C VAL A 42 -8.87 -10.89 17.16
N THR A 43 -9.73 -11.21 16.20
CA THR A 43 -10.85 -12.13 16.43
C THR A 43 -10.39 -13.55 16.77
N GLY A 44 -9.33 -14.05 16.12
CA GLY A 44 -8.76 -15.36 16.41
C GLY A 44 -8.20 -15.44 17.82
N VAL A 45 -7.37 -14.48 18.21
CA VAL A 45 -6.80 -14.42 19.57
C VAL A 45 -7.87 -14.35 20.65
N LEU A 46 -8.91 -13.54 20.45
CA LEU A 46 -10.01 -13.41 21.40
C LEU A 46 -10.88 -14.67 21.46
N ALA A 47 -11.11 -15.35 20.33
CA ALA A 47 -11.88 -16.59 20.28
C ALA A 47 -11.15 -17.76 20.98
N ASP A 48 -9.83 -17.82 20.82
CA ASP A 48 -8.98 -18.85 21.43
C ASP A 48 -8.71 -18.58 22.92
N GLY A 49 -9.05 -17.38 23.43
CA GLY A 49 -8.78 -16.97 24.81
C GLY A 49 -7.29 -16.82 25.13
N SER A 50 -6.44 -16.74 24.11
CA SER A 50 -4.98 -16.77 24.25
C SER A 50 -4.37 -15.45 24.74
N ALA A 51 -5.09 -14.33 24.60
CA ALA A 51 -4.72 -13.04 25.19
C ALA A 51 -5.96 -12.19 25.48
N SER A 52 -5.83 -11.26 26.43
CA SER A 52 -6.87 -10.27 26.69
C SER A 52 -6.82 -9.14 25.67
N PHE A 53 -7.95 -8.46 25.44
CA PHE A 53 -7.99 -7.29 24.55
C PHE A 53 -6.95 -6.22 24.91
N THR A 54 -6.68 -6.04 26.21
CA THR A 54 -5.65 -5.13 26.74
C THR A 54 -4.24 -5.45 26.25
N ASP A 55 -3.93 -6.73 26.05
CA ASP A 55 -2.61 -7.19 25.59
C ASP A 55 -2.41 -6.87 24.10
N LEU A 56 -3.52 -6.75 23.35
CA LEU A 56 -3.55 -6.43 21.93
C LEU A 56 -3.51 -4.93 21.65
N VAL A 57 -3.87 -4.07 22.63
CA VAL A 57 -3.99 -2.61 22.45
C VAL A 57 -2.72 -1.99 21.86
N PRO A 58 -1.50 -2.26 22.36
CA PRO A 58 -0.30 -1.62 21.82
C PRO A 58 -0.05 -1.98 20.35
N GLY A 59 -0.17 -3.27 20.02
CA GLY A 59 0.04 -3.77 18.65
C GLY A 59 -1.04 -3.30 17.68
N LEU A 60 -2.29 -3.25 18.12
CA LEU A 60 -3.41 -2.75 17.31
C LEU A 60 -3.31 -1.23 17.12
N GLY A 61 -2.99 -0.48 18.17
CA GLY A 61 -2.79 0.96 18.12
C GLY A 61 -1.68 1.37 17.14
N PHE A 62 -0.55 0.66 17.17
CA PHE A 62 0.52 0.87 16.20
C PHE A 62 0.06 0.62 14.76
N ARG A 63 -0.66 -0.48 14.50
CA ARG A 63 -1.19 -0.78 13.16
C ARG A 63 -2.17 0.30 12.67
N LEU A 64 -3.07 0.77 13.53
CA LEU A 64 -4.01 1.84 13.20
C LEU A 64 -3.26 3.14 12.86
N ALA A 65 -2.20 3.47 13.58
CA ALA A 65 -1.35 4.62 13.27
C ALA A 65 -0.67 4.48 11.90
N VAL A 66 -0.16 3.29 11.58
CA VAL A 66 0.43 2.98 10.27
C VAL A 66 -0.62 3.10 9.15
N PHE A 67 -1.83 2.59 9.34
CA PHE A 67 -2.92 2.71 8.36
C PHE A 67 -3.34 4.17 8.15
N ALA A 68 -3.44 4.96 9.21
CA ALA A 68 -3.75 6.38 9.11
C ALA A 68 -2.65 7.14 8.35
N ALA A 69 -1.38 6.85 8.64
CA ALA A 69 -0.24 7.41 7.91
C ALA A 69 -0.28 7.02 6.43
N ALA A 70 -0.57 5.76 6.12
CA ALA A 70 -0.70 5.25 4.76
C ALA A 70 -1.80 5.97 3.96
N ILE A 71 -2.99 6.10 4.54
CA ILE A 71 -4.12 6.83 3.95
C ILE A 71 -3.73 8.28 3.70
N PHE A 72 -3.14 8.94 4.71
CA PHE A 72 -2.70 10.33 4.59
C PHE A 72 -1.67 10.50 3.46
N MET A 73 -0.67 9.62 3.38
CA MET A 73 0.31 9.64 2.30
C MET A 73 -0.32 9.39 0.92
N ALA A 74 -1.25 8.44 0.80
CA ALA A 74 -1.95 8.13 -0.45
C ALA A 74 -2.78 9.33 -0.95
N VAL A 75 -3.40 10.08 -0.03
CA VAL A 75 -4.07 11.34 -0.36
C VAL A 75 -3.05 12.39 -0.81
N ARG A 76 -1.92 12.53 -0.11
CA ARG A 76 -0.84 13.46 -0.52
C ARG A 76 -0.22 13.10 -1.88
N LEU A 77 -0.20 11.82 -2.25
CA LEU A 77 0.24 11.33 -3.55
C LEU A 77 -0.65 11.86 -4.67
N ARG A 78 -1.98 11.82 -4.48
CA ARG A 78 -2.95 12.41 -5.43
C ARG A 78 -2.83 13.93 -5.57
N GLN A 79 -2.34 14.61 -4.52
CA GLN A 79 -2.08 16.05 -4.53
C GLN A 79 -0.77 16.43 -5.25
N GLY A 80 -0.05 15.48 -5.84
CA GLY A 80 1.18 15.78 -6.58
C GLY A 80 2.40 16.10 -5.71
N ARG A 81 2.39 15.71 -4.43
CA ARG A 81 3.51 15.99 -3.51
C ARG A 81 4.62 14.95 -3.69
N PRO A 82 5.80 15.29 -4.26
CA PRO A 82 6.80 14.29 -4.64
C PRO A 82 7.39 13.52 -3.44
N TRP A 83 7.48 14.15 -2.26
CA TRP A 83 7.99 13.51 -1.04
C TRP A 83 7.13 12.32 -0.58
N SER A 84 5.82 12.34 -0.88
CA SER A 84 4.92 11.24 -0.53
C SER A 84 5.33 9.93 -1.19
N ARG A 85 6.03 10.00 -2.34
CA ARG A 85 6.48 8.82 -3.05
C ARG A 85 7.59 8.08 -2.33
N ILE A 86 8.58 8.83 -1.89
CA ILE A 86 9.74 8.30 -1.16
C ILE A 86 9.28 7.83 0.21
N ALA A 87 8.41 8.59 0.89
CA ALA A 87 7.82 8.18 2.16
C ALA A 87 7.08 6.84 2.01
N LEU A 88 6.12 6.73 1.09
CA LEU A 88 5.37 5.49 0.83
C LEU A 88 6.29 4.32 0.45
N ALA A 89 7.26 4.54 -0.43
CA ALA A 89 8.15 3.48 -0.89
C ALA A 89 9.04 2.96 0.24
N LEU A 90 9.62 3.83 1.06
CA LEU A 90 10.48 3.40 2.16
C LEU A 90 9.66 2.80 3.31
N THR A 91 8.67 3.52 3.84
CA THR A 91 7.97 3.10 5.05
C THR A 91 7.05 1.92 4.81
N LEU A 92 6.21 1.98 3.78
CA LEU A 92 5.19 0.94 3.55
C LEU A 92 5.61 -0.05 2.48
N GLY A 93 6.32 0.42 1.45
CA GLY A 93 6.86 -0.44 0.41
C GLY A 93 7.91 -1.40 0.94
N VAL A 94 8.96 -0.89 1.60
CA VAL A 94 10.04 -1.74 2.11
C VAL A 94 9.69 -2.31 3.48
N PHE A 95 9.54 -1.48 4.51
CA PHE A 95 9.34 -2.02 5.87
C PHE A 95 7.99 -2.76 6.01
N GLY A 96 6.92 -2.27 5.37
CA GLY A 96 5.63 -2.97 5.35
C GLY A 96 5.66 -4.31 4.61
N THR A 97 6.37 -4.41 3.48
CA THR A 97 6.52 -5.71 2.79
C THR A 97 7.38 -6.68 3.61
N VAL A 98 8.49 -6.20 4.18
CA VAL A 98 9.36 -7.03 5.02
C VAL A 98 8.58 -7.59 6.21
N SER A 99 7.78 -6.77 6.90
CA SER A 99 6.96 -7.27 8.01
C SER A 99 5.93 -8.32 7.58
N LEU A 100 5.43 -8.26 6.34
CA LEU A 100 4.53 -9.27 5.79
C LEU A 100 5.24 -10.57 5.42
N VAL A 101 6.49 -10.55 4.97
CA VAL A 101 7.15 -11.78 4.48
C VAL A 101 8.06 -12.43 5.52
N ILE A 102 8.49 -11.68 6.55
CA ILE A 102 9.48 -12.18 7.51
C ILE A 102 8.99 -13.41 8.28
N GLU A 103 7.72 -13.43 8.67
CA GLU A 103 7.14 -14.53 9.45
C GLU A 103 6.92 -15.79 8.58
N PRO A 104 6.29 -15.71 7.38
CA PRO A 104 6.26 -16.84 6.45
C PRO A 104 7.64 -17.40 6.10
N VAL A 105 8.63 -16.54 5.89
CA VAL A 105 10.00 -16.97 5.58
C VAL A 105 10.63 -17.67 6.77
N ARG A 106 10.48 -17.15 8.00
CA ARG A 106 10.97 -17.82 9.22
C ARG A 106 10.33 -19.18 9.40
N TRP A 107 9.02 -19.27 9.23
CA TRP A 107 8.28 -20.54 9.32
C TRP A 107 8.81 -21.59 8.33
N LEU A 108 9.13 -21.20 7.09
CA LEU A 108 9.75 -22.11 6.13
C LEU A 108 11.20 -22.49 6.51
N LEU A 109 11.98 -21.54 7.05
CA LEU A 109 13.35 -21.80 7.50
C LEU A 109 13.40 -22.73 8.73
N GLU A 110 12.33 -22.77 9.52
CA GLU A 110 12.16 -23.73 10.62
C GLU A 110 11.85 -25.16 10.14
N GLY A 111 11.71 -25.38 8.82
CA GLY A 111 11.57 -26.70 8.21
C GLY A 111 10.12 -27.16 8.03
N HIS A 112 9.14 -26.27 8.16
CA HIS A 112 7.74 -26.62 7.97
C HIS A 112 7.38 -26.85 6.50
N SER A 113 6.38 -27.72 6.25
CA SER A 113 5.96 -28.11 4.90
C SER A 113 4.74 -27.31 4.41
N ILE A 114 4.88 -26.63 3.26
CA ILE A 114 3.77 -25.94 2.61
C ILE A 114 2.64 -26.92 2.26
N GLY A 115 2.97 -28.12 1.81
CA GLY A 115 1.97 -29.12 1.42
C GLY A 115 1.11 -29.57 2.61
N GLN A 116 1.71 -29.73 3.78
CA GLN A 116 0.98 -30.05 5.01
C GLN A 116 0.14 -28.86 5.48
N ALA A 117 0.71 -27.65 5.47
CA ALA A 117 -0.04 -26.44 5.85
C ALA A 117 -1.27 -26.20 4.97
N VAL A 118 -1.21 -26.53 3.68
CA VAL A 118 -2.38 -26.44 2.78
C VAL A 118 -3.37 -27.57 3.03
N ALA A 119 -2.91 -28.78 3.33
CA ALA A 119 -3.78 -29.91 3.63
C ALA A 119 -4.57 -29.72 4.94
N ASP A 120 -3.95 -29.09 5.94
CA ASP A 120 -4.52 -28.84 7.26
C ASP A 120 -5.24 -27.47 7.35
N ALA A 121 -5.19 -26.65 6.29
CA ALA A 121 -5.78 -25.33 6.26
C ALA A 121 -7.31 -25.36 6.28
N ASP A 122 -7.90 -24.60 7.18
CA ASP A 122 -9.33 -24.31 7.16
C ASP A 122 -9.66 -23.11 6.24
N THR A 123 -10.96 -22.81 6.11
CA THR A 123 -11.42 -21.68 5.27
C THR A 123 -10.84 -20.34 5.72
N MET A 124 -10.65 -20.13 7.03
CA MET A 124 -10.13 -18.86 7.55
C MET A 124 -8.64 -18.70 7.24
N ALA A 125 -7.87 -19.78 7.30
CA ALA A 125 -6.47 -19.81 6.88
C ALA A 125 -6.33 -19.44 5.40
N PHE A 126 -7.20 -19.95 4.51
CA PHE A 126 -7.20 -19.55 3.10
C PHE A 126 -7.59 -18.08 2.89
N VAL A 127 -8.58 -17.57 3.62
CA VAL A 127 -8.99 -16.17 3.55
C VAL A 127 -7.86 -15.25 4.01
N PHE A 128 -7.17 -15.59 5.11
CA PHE A 128 -6.03 -14.83 5.62
C PHE A 128 -4.82 -14.89 4.67
N ALA A 129 -4.51 -16.06 4.11
CA ALA A 129 -3.46 -16.20 3.10
C ALA A 129 -3.78 -15.40 1.83
N GLY A 130 -5.03 -15.46 1.37
CA GLY A 130 -5.52 -14.70 0.22
C GLY A 130 -5.44 -13.19 0.45
N SER A 131 -5.82 -12.70 1.64
CA SER A 131 -5.71 -11.28 1.95
C SER A 131 -4.25 -10.80 1.91
N ARG A 132 -3.29 -11.60 2.42
CA ARG A 132 -1.86 -11.26 2.34
C ARG A 132 -1.36 -11.16 0.91
N ILE A 133 -1.80 -12.06 0.03
CA ILE A 133 -1.45 -12.01 -1.39
C ILE A 133 -2.00 -10.72 -2.03
N VAL A 134 -3.28 -10.40 -1.78
CA VAL A 134 -3.91 -9.16 -2.26
C VAL A 134 -3.15 -7.94 -1.75
N HIS A 135 -2.80 -7.92 -0.46
CA HIS A 135 -2.03 -6.85 0.17
C HIS A 135 -0.68 -6.67 -0.53
N LEU A 136 0.11 -7.74 -0.67
CA LEU A 136 1.43 -7.70 -1.30
C LEU A 136 1.36 -7.25 -2.76
N VAL A 137 0.45 -7.83 -3.54
CA VAL A 137 0.26 -7.45 -4.95
C VAL A 137 -0.13 -5.98 -5.07
N ALA A 138 -1.00 -5.48 -4.18
CA ALA A 138 -1.41 -4.09 -4.17
C ALA A 138 -0.22 -3.16 -3.87
N VAL A 139 0.60 -3.47 -2.86
CA VAL A 139 1.80 -2.68 -2.52
C VAL A 139 2.80 -2.65 -3.66
N LEU A 140 3.17 -3.81 -4.22
CA LEU A 140 4.15 -3.90 -5.30
C LEU A 140 3.68 -3.19 -6.57
N SER A 141 2.40 -3.36 -6.93
CA SER A 141 1.80 -2.68 -8.07
C SER A 141 1.75 -1.17 -7.85
N ALA A 142 1.37 -0.71 -6.66
CA ALA A 142 1.36 0.71 -6.33
C ALA A 142 2.75 1.32 -6.45
N MET A 143 3.77 0.64 -5.93
CA MET A 143 5.17 1.05 -6.07
C MET A 143 5.58 1.16 -7.53
N ALA A 144 5.36 0.11 -8.34
CA ALA A 144 5.72 0.14 -9.76
C ALA A 144 5.05 1.32 -10.49
N MET A 145 3.75 1.54 -10.25
CA MET A 145 3.00 2.62 -10.89
C MET A 145 3.45 4.01 -10.44
N MET A 146 3.82 4.17 -9.16
CA MET A 146 4.33 5.44 -8.64
C MET A 146 5.63 5.87 -9.31
N PHE A 147 6.45 4.94 -9.79
CA PHE A 147 7.73 5.21 -10.46
C PHE A 147 7.66 5.12 -11.98
N SER A 148 6.47 4.95 -12.55
CA SER A 148 6.26 4.96 -14.00
C SER A 148 6.67 6.29 -14.66
N PRO A 149 7.03 6.28 -15.96
CA PRO A 149 7.40 7.50 -16.70
C PRO A 149 6.33 8.60 -16.64
N GLU A 150 5.04 8.22 -16.72
CA GLU A 150 3.91 9.14 -16.63
C GLU A 150 3.81 9.82 -15.25
N ALA A 151 3.93 9.03 -14.17
CA ALA A 151 3.94 9.56 -12.82
C ALA A 151 5.13 10.51 -12.63
N ASN A 152 6.31 10.12 -13.11
CA ASN A 152 7.51 10.96 -13.04
C ASN A 152 7.33 12.30 -13.76
N ALA A 153 6.67 12.32 -14.92
CA ALA A 153 6.38 13.56 -15.64
C ALA A 153 5.45 14.49 -14.83
N TYR A 154 4.40 13.92 -14.21
CA TYR A 154 3.46 14.66 -13.38
C TYR A 154 4.13 15.32 -12.16
N PHE A 155 4.94 14.55 -11.40
CA PHE A 155 5.61 15.10 -10.22
C PHE A 155 6.72 16.10 -10.56
N ARG A 156 7.40 15.97 -11.71
CA ARG A 156 8.36 16.98 -12.19
C ARG A 156 7.68 18.30 -12.57
N GLY A 157 6.49 18.24 -13.17
CA GLY A 157 5.68 19.43 -13.46
C GLY A 157 5.25 20.16 -12.19
N ALA A 158 4.80 19.40 -11.17
CA ALA A 158 4.39 19.94 -9.87
C ALA A 158 5.55 20.61 -9.10
N SER A 159 6.78 20.10 -9.18
CA SER A 159 7.95 20.70 -8.54
C SER A 159 8.45 21.97 -9.23
N ARG A 160 8.12 22.16 -10.51
CA ARG A 160 8.56 23.32 -11.31
C ARG A 160 7.60 24.50 -11.23
N SER A 161 6.38 24.30 -10.73
CA SER A 161 5.46 25.40 -10.46
C SER A 161 5.88 26.01 -9.10
N PRO A 162 6.47 27.23 -9.08
CA PRO A 162 6.79 27.88 -7.83
C PRO A 162 5.47 28.07 -7.08
N ARG A 163 5.42 27.60 -5.83
CA ARG A 163 4.33 27.98 -4.94
C ARG A 163 4.52 29.46 -4.63
N GLY A 164 3.79 30.32 -5.35
CA GLY A 164 3.49 31.67 -4.89
C GLY A 164 2.61 31.62 -3.65
#